data_AF-W2TKH7-F1
#
_entry.id   AF-W2TKH7-F1
#
_cell.length_a   1.000
_cell.length_b   1.000
_cell.length_c   1.000
_cell.angle_alpha   90.00
_cell.angle_beta   90.00
_cell.angle_gamma   90.00
#
_symmetry.space_group_name_H-M   'P 1'
#
loop_
_entity.id
_entity.type
_entity.pdbx_description
1 polymer ?
#
loop_
_entity_poly.entity_id
_entity_poly.type
_entity_poly.pdbx_seq_one_letter_code
_entity_poly.pdbx_strand_id
1 'polypeptide(L)'
;MLASVMGVCTGVTTYAENIALIHITRVASRTTMQIAGLLLILLGLFTKMAALLASIPDALIGGVLTMGISMIAGVAMSNLQLIDLKLTRNLSILGLSLMIGLIVPLHFERSPFISGNKEWDQIVNMLLSIKMLVGGVVAVVLDNTVPGIV
;
A
#
# COMPACT_ATOMS: atom_id res chain seq x y z
N MET A 1 -12.55 -6.97 -9.31
CA MET A 1 -13.63 -7.01 -10.32
C MET A 1 -15.00 -6.78 -9.68
N LEU A 2 -15.49 -7.65 -8.79
CA LEU A 2 -16.79 -7.45 -8.13
C LEU A 2 -16.91 -6.10 -7.39
N ALA A 3 -15.92 -5.71 -6.58
CA ALA A 3 -15.91 -4.41 -5.90
C ALA A 3 -15.99 -3.21 -6.87
N SER A 4 -15.33 -3.32 -8.03
CA SER A 4 -15.37 -2.30 -9.09
C SER A 4 -16.75 -2.21 -9.74
N VAL A 5 -17.39 -3.36 -10.00
CA VAL A 5 -18.79 -3.42 -10.51
C VAL A 5 -19.77 -2.83 -9.49
N MET A 6 -19.52 -3.00 -8.20
CA MET A 6 -20.32 -2.42 -7.12
C MET A 6 -20.04 -0.92 -6.88
N GLY A 7 -19.15 -0.28 -7.65
CA GLY A 7 -18.90 1.17 -7.61
C GLY A 7 -17.71 1.64 -6.76
N VAL A 8 -16.91 0.72 -6.21
CA VAL A 8 -15.77 1.07 -5.32
C VAL A 8 -14.52 1.52 -6.08
N CYS A 9 -14.46 1.29 -7.40
CA CYS A 9 -13.41 1.74 -8.35
C CYS A 9 -11.93 1.59 -7.93
N THR A 10 -11.64 0.81 -6.90
CA THR A 10 -10.31 0.61 -6.33
C THR A 10 -10.02 -0.89 -6.15
N GLY A 11 -8.74 -1.24 -6.07
CA GLY A 11 -8.31 -2.60 -5.75
C GLY A 11 -8.52 -2.89 -4.27
N VAL A 12 -9.20 -3.99 -3.95
CA VAL A 12 -9.36 -4.46 -2.57
C VAL A 12 -8.22 -5.41 -2.21
N THR A 13 -7.64 -5.23 -1.03
CA THR A 13 -6.54 -6.06 -0.52
C THR A 13 -6.80 -6.44 0.94
N THR A 14 -5.98 -7.33 1.48
CA THR A 14 -6.05 -7.73 2.90
C THR A 14 -5.56 -6.61 3.79
N TYR A 15 -6.32 -6.30 4.85
CA TYR A 15 -5.91 -5.31 5.85
C TYR A 15 -4.88 -5.88 6.81
N ALA A 16 -3.76 -5.17 6.97
CA ALA A 16 -2.68 -5.56 7.88
C ALA A 16 -3.14 -5.53 9.36
N GLU A 17 -4.10 -4.67 9.71
CA GLU A 17 -4.65 -4.63 11.08
C GLU A 17 -5.33 -5.94 11.47
N ASN A 18 -5.98 -6.63 10.52
CA ASN A 18 -6.63 -7.91 10.80
C ASN A 18 -5.62 -8.99 11.23
N ILE A 19 -4.43 -8.98 10.63
CA ILE A 19 -3.35 -9.92 10.98
C ILE A 19 -2.79 -9.61 12.37
N ALA A 20 -2.67 -8.31 12.70
CA ALA A 20 -2.26 -7.86 14.04
C ALA A 20 -3.27 -8.32 15.10
N LEU A 21 -4.56 -8.16 14.80
CA LEU A 21 -5.64 -8.46 15.73
C LEU A 21 -5.75 -9.97 16.01
N ILE A 22 -5.49 -10.82 15.02
CA ILE A 22 -5.40 -12.27 15.20
C ILE A 22 -4.23 -12.64 16.12
N HIS A 23 -3.08 -11.96 16.02
CA HIS A 23 -1.94 -12.21 16.92
C HIS A 23 -2.29 -11.92 18.39
N ILE A 24 -3.10 -10.89 18.65
CA ILE A 24 -3.50 -10.49 20.00
C ILE A 24 -4.62 -11.40 20.52
N THR A 25 -5.68 -11.58 19.74
CA THR A 25 -6.88 -12.33 20.15
C THR A 25 -6.69 -13.84 20.12
N ARG A 26 -5.69 -14.34 19.37
CA ARG A 26 -5.45 -15.77 19.09
C ARG A 26 -6.64 -16.49 18.47
N VAL A 27 -7.60 -15.76 17.87
CA VAL A 27 -8.77 -16.33 17.19
C VAL A 27 -8.60 -16.18 15.69
N ALA A 28 -8.05 -17.20 15.04
CA ALA A 28 -7.93 -17.28 13.58
C ALA A 28 -9.08 -18.08 12.95
N SER A 29 -10.33 -17.74 13.31
CA SER A 29 -11.51 -18.48 12.84
C SER A 29 -12.12 -17.87 11.58
N ARG A 30 -12.36 -18.72 10.55
CA ARG A 30 -13.04 -18.32 9.30
C ARG A 30 -14.46 -17.82 9.57
N THR A 31 -15.18 -18.44 10.50
CA THR A 31 -16.55 -18.08 10.85
C THR A 31 -16.62 -16.68 11.44
N THR A 32 -15.64 -16.29 12.27
CA THR A 32 -15.55 -14.93 12.84
C THR A 32 -15.39 -13.88 11.74
N MET A 33 -14.54 -14.14 10.74
CA MET A 33 -14.35 -13.24 9.60
C MET A 33 -15.59 -13.13 8.72
N GLN A 34 -16.32 -14.24 8.52
CA GLN A 34 -17.59 -14.24 7.78
C GLN A 34 -18.68 -13.44 8.50
N ILE A 35 -18.81 -13.61 9.82
CA ILE A 35 -19.76 -12.85 10.65
C ILE A 35 -19.40 -11.35 10.62
N ALA A 36 -18.12 -11.00 10.73
CA ALA A 36 -17.67 -9.62 10.61
C ALA A 36 -18.02 -9.01 9.24
N GLY A 37 -17.79 -9.75 8.15
CA GLY A 37 -18.17 -9.31 6.80
C GLY A 37 -19.67 -9.10 6.64
N LEU A 38 -20.48 -10.00 7.16
CA LEU A 38 -21.95 -9.88 7.13
C LEU A 38 -22.43 -8.68 7.96
N LEU A 39 -21.81 -8.44 9.11
CA LEU A 39 -22.09 -7.28 9.96
C LEU A 39 -21.76 -5.97 9.23
N LEU A 40 -20.62 -5.90 8.53
CA LEU A 40 -20.25 -4.74 7.72
C LEU A 40 -21.24 -4.49 6.57
N ILE A 41 -21.73 -5.54 5.91
CA ILE A 41 -22.78 -5.40 4.88
C ILE A 41 -24.06 -4.83 5.50
N LEU A 42 -24.50 -5.37 6.63
CA LEU A 42 -25.69 -4.86 7.33
C LEU A 42 -25.53 -3.40 7.75
N LEU A 43 -24.39 -3.03 8.34
CA LEU A 43 -24.08 -1.64 8.70
C LEU A 43 -24.10 -0.71 7.47
N GLY A 44 -23.57 -1.18 6.34
CA GLY A 44 -23.56 -0.42 5.08
C GLY A 44 -24.94 -0.16 4.50
N LEU A 45 -25.93 -1.02 4.76
CA LEU A 45 -27.32 -0.82 4.34
C LEU A 45 -28.03 0.28 5.16
N PHE A 46 -27.58 0.54 6.39
CA PHE A 46 -28.16 1.57 7.25
C PHE A 46 -27.48 2.93 7.06
N THR A 47 -28.06 3.78 6.21
CA THR A 47 -27.53 5.13 5.91
C THR A 47 -27.39 6.05 7.13
N LYS A 48 -28.16 5.82 8.20
CA LYS A 48 -28.00 6.55 9.47
C LYS A 48 -26.65 6.28 10.14
N MET A 49 -26.12 5.06 10.01
CA MET A 49 -24.78 4.73 10.51
C MET A 49 -23.71 5.46 9.69
N ALA A 50 -23.90 5.59 8.38
CA ALA A 50 -23.00 6.37 7.54
C ALA A 50 -22.98 7.86 7.94
N ALA A 51 -24.13 8.45 8.31
CA ALA A 51 -24.20 9.82 8.80
C ALA A 51 -23.46 10.01 10.14
N LEU A 52 -23.54 9.03 11.04
CA LEU A 52 -22.77 9.03 12.29
C LEU A 52 -21.26 8.96 12.02
N LEU A 53 -20.82 8.09 11.11
CA LEU A 53 -19.41 8.01 10.72
C LEU A 53 -18.91 9.32 10.08
N ALA A 54 -19.75 9.98 9.28
CA ALA A 54 -19.44 11.29 8.70
C ALA A 54 -19.41 12.44 9.74
N SER A 55 -19.96 12.22 10.93
CA SER A 55 -19.93 13.20 12.03
C SER A 55 -18.64 13.12 12.86
N ILE A 56 -17.76 12.14 12.58
CA ILE A 56 -16.49 11.97 13.29
C ILE A 56 -15.53 13.10 12.89
N PRO A 57 -14.89 13.79 13.85
CA PRO A 57 -13.89 14.82 13.57
C PRO A 57 -12.72 14.32 12.71
N ASP A 58 -12.26 15.17 11.79
CA ASP A 58 -11.12 14.87 10.89
C ASP A 58 -9.85 14.49 11.65
N ALA A 59 -9.62 15.07 12.83
CA ALA A 59 -8.47 14.74 13.67
C ALA A 59 -8.43 13.26 14.10
N LEU A 60 -9.60 12.66 14.39
CA LEU A 60 -9.69 11.24 14.74
C LEU A 60 -9.48 10.36 13.51
N ILE A 61 -10.02 10.75 12.36
CA ILE A 61 -9.84 10.04 11.09
C ILE A 61 -8.35 10.02 10.72
N GLY A 62 -7.67 11.16 10.83
CA GLY A 62 -6.22 11.26 10.63
C GLY A 62 -5.43 10.36 11.58
N GLY A 63 -5.85 10.27 12.85
CA GLY A 63 -5.25 9.35 13.84
C GLY A 63 -5.36 7.88 13.41
N VAL A 64 -6.56 7.43 13.05
CA VAL A 64 -6.79 6.04 12.60
C VAL A 64 -6.00 5.72 11.33
N LEU A 65 -5.99 6.63 10.34
CA LEU A 65 -5.21 6.46 9.11
C LEU A 65 -3.70 6.39 9.39
N THR A 66 -3.19 7.22 10.31
CA THR A 66 -1.77 7.20 10.70
C THR A 66 -1.40 5.89 11.37
N MET A 67 -2.28 5.33 12.22
CA MET A 67 -2.07 4.00 12.81
C MET A 67 -2.01 2.91 11.73
N GLY A 68 -2.90 2.96 10.74
CA GLY A 68 -2.90 2.01 9.60
C GLY A 68 -1.61 2.08 8.78
N ILE A 69 -1.17 3.28 8.40
CA ILE A 69 0.09 3.46 7.64
C ILE A 69 1.31 3.01 8.47
N SER A 70 1.30 3.26 9.78
CA SER A 70 2.35 2.80 10.70
C SER A 70 2.41 1.27 10.79
N MET A 71 1.26 0.60 10.83
CA MET A 71 1.20 -0.86 10.81
C MET A 71 1.75 -1.42 9.50
N ILE A 72 1.41 -0.82 8.35
CA ILE A 72 1.95 -1.22 7.04
C ILE A 72 3.48 -1.07 7.02
N ALA A 73 4.02 0.03 7.55
CA ALA A 73 5.46 0.23 7.68
C ALA A 73 6.11 -0.83 8.60
N GLY A 74 5.46 -1.19 9.71
CA GLY A 74 5.92 -2.25 10.61
C GLY A 74 5.96 -3.63 9.93
N VAL A 75 4.93 -3.98 9.16
CA VAL A 75 4.90 -5.22 8.37
C VAL A 75 6.01 -5.21 7.31
N ALA A 76 6.26 -4.07 6.66
CA ALA A 76 7.36 -3.93 5.71
C ALA A 76 8.72 -4.18 6.38
N MET A 77 8.97 -3.60 7.57
CA MET A 77 10.19 -3.87 8.34
C MET A 77 10.31 -5.34 8.75
N SER A 78 9.21 -5.98 9.16
CA SER A 78 9.20 -7.40 9.49
C SER A 78 9.58 -8.27 8.29
N ASN A 79 9.10 -7.93 7.09
CA ASN A 79 9.50 -8.65 5.87
C ASN A 79 10.99 -8.44 5.53
N LEU A 80 11.56 -7.27 5.82
CA LEU A 80 12.99 -7.02 5.64
C LEU A 80 13.87 -7.81 6.61
N GLN A 81 13.34 -8.29 7.73
CA GLN A 81 14.07 -9.16 8.66
C GLN A 81 14.24 -10.58 8.11
N LEU A 82 13.50 -10.97 7.08
CA LEU A 82 13.60 -12.29 6.44
C LEU A 82 14.83 -12.40 5.52
N ILE A 83 15.47 -11.28 5.17
CA ILE A 83 16.66 -11.23 4.30
C ILE A 83 17.90 -10.89 5.12
N ASP A 84 19.07 -11.36 4.66
CA ASP A 84 20.34 -11.01 5.30
C ASP A 84 20.76 -9.59 4.91
N LEU A 85 20.51 -8.63 5.81
CA LEU A 85 20.89 -7.22 5.68
C LEU A 85 22.37 -6.95 6.01
N LYS A 86 23.15 -7.96 6.39
CA LYS A 86 24.60 -7.81 6.57
C LYS A 86 25.33 -7.77 5.23
N LEU A 87 24.76 -8.40 4.21
CA LEU A 87 25.31 -8.35 2.86
C LEU A 87 25.14 -6.95 2.28
N THR A 88 26.25 -6.30 1.97
CA THR A 88 26.29 -4.98 1.33
C THR A 88 25.45 -4.94 0.04
N ARG A 89 25.38 -6.07 -0.68
CA ARG A 89 24.52 -6.25 -1.86
C ARG A 89 23.05 -5.93 -1.54
N ASN A 90 22.45 -6.66 -0.60
CA ASN A 90 21.03 -6.52 -0.27
C ASN A 90 20.74 -5.13 0.32
N LEU A 91 21.65 -4.61 1.15
CA LEU A 91 21.54 -3.28 1.73
C LEU A 91 21.59 -2.18 0.66
N SER A 92 22.45 -2.33 -0.35
CA SER A 92 22.56 -1.38 -1.47
C SER A 92 21.32 -1.40 -2.37
N ILE A 93 20.77 -2.58 -2.67
CA ILE A 93 19.54 -2.73 -3.48
C ILE A 93 18.37 -2.06 -2.76
N LEU A 94 18.22 -2.31 -1.46
CA LEU A 94 17.18 -1.71 -0.63
C LEU A 94 17.31 -0.17 -0.60
N GLY A 95 18.50 0.34 -0.33
CA GLY A 95 18.74 1.78 -0.24
C GLY A 95 18.52 2.50 -1.57
N LEU A 96 19.05 1.97 -2.67
CA LEU A 96 18.90 2.56 -3.99
C LEU A 96 17.46 2.52 -4.49
N SER A 97 16.76 1.39 -4.33
CA SER A 97 15.35 1.28 -4.75
C SER A 97 14.44 2.23 -3.97
N LEU A 98 14.68 2.41 -2.67
CA LEU A 98 13.91 3.33 -1.84
C LEU A 98 14.18 4.79 -2.23
N MET A 99 15.44 5.17 -2.44
CA MET A 99 15.78 6.55 -2.84
C MET A 99 15.25 6.89 -4.23
N ILE A 100 15.43 6.00 -5.22
CA ILE A 100 14.93 6.22 -6.59
C ILE A 100 13.40 6.22 -6.60
N GLY A 101 12.75 5.32 -5.85
CA GLY A 101 11.31 5.24 -5.70
C GLY A 101 10.68 6.49 -5.04
N LEU A 102 11.46 7.32 -4.35
CA LEU A 102 11.01 8.62 -3.82
C LEU A 102 11.35 9.78 -4.75
N ILE A 103 12.57 9.81 -5.30
CA ILE A 103 13.09 10.94 -6.09
C ILE A 103 12.41 11.02 -7.46
N VAL A 104 12.26 9.91 -8.16
CA VAL A 104 11.72 9.90 -9.53
C VAL A 104 10.27 10.41 -9.56
N PRO A 105 9.33 9.86 -8.78
CA PRO A 105 7.96 10.39 -8.74
C PRO A 105 7.90 11.86 -8.37
N LEU A 106 8.71 12.30 -7.41
CA LEU A 106 8.76 13.70 -6.99
C LEU A 106 9.31 14.63 -8.09
N HIS A 107 10.20 14.13 -8.95
CA HIS A 107 10.64 14.85 -10.13
C HIS A 107 9.52 14.99 -11.16
N PHE A 108 8.80 13.90 -11.46
CA PHE A 108 7.69 13.91 -12.43
C PHE A 108 6.46 14.71 -11.95
N GLU A 109 6.24 14.80 -10.63
CA GLU A 109 5.23 15.71 -10.04
C GLU A 109 5.57 17.19 -10.27
N ARG A 110 6.86 17.54 -10.27
CA ARG A 110 7.33 18.94 -10.44
C ARG A 110 7.59 19.31 -11.90
N SER A 111 8.00 18.35 -12.71
CA SER A 111 8.39 18.54 -14.10
C SER A 111 7.76 17.41 -14.92
N PRO A 112 6.48 17.57 -15.33
CA PRO A 112 5.79 16.53 -16.08
C PRO A 112 6.46 16.32 -17.43
N PHE A 113 6.45 15.08 -17.88
CA PHE A 113 6.88 14.71 -19.22
C PHE A 113 5.91 15.26 -20.26
N ILE A 114 6.43 15.96 -21.27
CA ILE A 114 5.66 16.54 -22.36
C ILE A 114 6.31 16.11 -23.68
N SER A 115 5.74 15.09 -24.32
CA SER A 115 6.16 14.61 -25.64
C SER A 115 5.30 15.18 -26.77
N GLY A 116 4.21 15.90 -26.44
CA GLY A 116 3.33 16.54 -27.42
C GLY A 116 2.05 15.74 -27.73
N ASN A 117 1.94 14.49 -27.28
CA ASN A 117 0.70 13.72 -27.31
C ASN A 117 0.12 13.61 -25.89
N LYS A 118 -1.03 14.26 -25.67
CA LYS A 118 -1.67 14.38 -24.36
C LYS A 118 -2.00 13.03 -23.71
N GLU A 119 -2.36 12.01 -24.49
CA GLU A 119 -2.71 10.70 -23.94
C GLU A 119 -1.47 9.96 -23.43
N TRP A 120 -0.38 10.00 -24.20
CA TRP A 120 0.89 9.41 -23.80
C TRP A 120 1.49 10.11 -22.60
N ASP A 121 1.46 11.44 -22.60
CA ASP A 121 1.96 12.24 -21.49
C ASP A 121 1.19 11.93 -20.19
N GLN A 122 -0.13 11.74 -20.26
CA GLN A 122 -0.92 11.34 -19.09
C GLN A 122 -0.56 9.97 -18.56
N ILE A 123 -0.45 8.96 -19.43
CA ILE A 123 -0.13 7.58 -19.02
C ILE A 123 1.25 7.54 -18.35
N VAL A 124 2.25 8.16 -18.97
CA VAL A 124 3.63 8.17 -18.48
C VAL A 124 3.72 8.93 -17.15
N ASN A 125 3.11 10.12 -17.07
CA ASN A 125 3.14 10.90 -15.84
C ASN A 125 2.38 10.19 -14.71
N MET A 126 1.25 9.54 -15.00
CA MET A 126 0.52 8.76 -13.98
C MET A 126 1.34 7.58 -13.47
N LEU A 127 1.94 6.79 -14.36
CA LEU A 127 2.73 5.62 -13.97
C LEU A 127 3.98 6.01 -13.17
N LEU A 128 4.73 7.03 -13.63
CA LEU A 128 5.97 7.46 -12.99
C LEU A 128 5.74 8.24 -11.69
N SER A 129 4.54 8.79 -11.47
CA SER A 129 4.17 9.40 -10.18
C SER A 129 3.86 8.37 -9.09
N ILE A 130 3.69 7.09 -9.42
CA ILE A 130 3.40 6.04 -8.42
C ILE A 130 4.71 5.60 -7.75
N LYS A 131 4.96 6.14 -6.54
CA LYS A 131 6.15 5.84 -5.71
C LYS A 131 6.42 4.35 -5.50
N MET A 132 5.36 3.59 -5.21
CA MET A 132 5.45 2.14 -5.00
C MET A 132 5.85 1.38 -6.27
N LEU A 133 5.37 1.82 -7.44
CA LEU A 133 5.66 1.18 -8.73
C LEU A 133 7.13 1.40 -9.11
N VAL A 134 7.60 2.64 -9.05
CA VAL A 134 8.98 2.97 -9.40
C VAL A 134 9.95 2.26 -8.46
N GLY A 135 9.73 2.35 -7.14
CA GLY A 135 10.58 1.66 -6.17
C GLY A 135 10.60 0.14 -6.37
N GLY A 136 9.43 -0.47 -6.60
CA GLY A 136 9.31 -1.91 -6.83
C GLY A 136 10.00 -2.39 -8.10
N VAL A 137 9.79 -1.70 -9.23
CA VAL A 137 10.45 -2.02 -10.51
C VAL A 137 11.97 -1.91 -10.38
N VAL A 138 12.46 -0.84 -9.75
CA VAL A 138 13.90 -0.64 -9.54
C VAL A 138 14.47 -1.73 -8.63
N ALA A 139 13.79 -2.10 -7.55
CA ALA A 139 14.21 -3.19 -6.67
C ALA A 139 14.34 -4.52 -7.44
N VAL A 140 13.34 -4.86 -8.26
CA VAL A 140 13.35 -6.08 -9.08
C VAL A 140 14.49 -6.06 -10.10
N VAL A 141 14.68 -4.94 -10.80
CA VAL A 141 15.76 -4.81 -11.79
C VAL A 141 17.13 -4.94 -11.13
N LEU A 142 17.34 -4.29 -9.99
CA LEU A 142 18.61 -4.36 -9.26
C LEU A 142 18.86 -5.76 -8.70
N ASP A 143 17.84 -6.43 -8.16
CA ASP A 143 17.98 -7.79 -7.63
C ASP A 143 18.33 -8.82 -8.72
N ASN A 144 17.80 -8.64 -9.95
CA ASN A 144 18.12 -9.52 -11.08
C ASN A 144 19.47 -9.18 -11.76
N THR A 145 19.93 -7.94 -11.68
CA THR A 145 21.14 -7.48 -12.40
C THR A 145 22.40 -7.61 -11.55
N VAL A 146 22.29 -7.39 -10.23
CA VAL A 146 23.47 -7.38 -9.35
C VAL A 146 23.86 -8.82 -9.01
N PRO A 147 25.06 -9.29 -9.39
CA PRO A 147 25.48 -10.66 -9.12
C PRO A 147 25.58 -10.92 -7.62
N GLY A 148 25.06 -12.07 -7.19
CA GLY A 148 25.20 -12.55 -5.82
C GLY A 148 26.62 -12.99 -5.52
N ILE A 149 27.06 -12.72 -4.29
CA ILE A 149 28.21 -13.43 -3.71
C ILE A 149 27.64 -14.78 -3.29
N VAL A 150 28.17 -15.87 -3.87
CA VAL A 150 27.85 -17.26 -3.48
C VAL A 150 28.22 -17.48 -2.02
#